data_AF-A0A5K1B3F2-F1
#
_entry.id   AF-A0A5K1B3F2-F1
#
_cell.length_a   1.000
_cell.length_b   1.000
_cell.length_c   1.000
_cell.angle_alpha   90.00
_cell.angle_beta   90.00
_cell.angle_gamma   90.00
#
_symmetry.space_group_name_H-M   'P 1'
#
loop_
_entity.id
_entity.type
_entity.pdbx_description
1 polymer ?
#
loop_
_entity_poly.entity_id
_entity_poly.type
_entity_poly.pdbx_seq_one_letter_code
_entity_poly.pdbx_strand_id
1 'polypeptide(L)' 'YLHEVCLPSVVHRNFKSANILLDDELNPHLSDCGLAALTPNTERQ' A
#
# COMPACT_ATOMS: atom_id res chain seq x y z
N TYR A 1 -0.60 9.51 2.85
CA TYR A 1 -2.03 9.16 2.82
C TYR A 1 -2.31 7.85 3.55
N LEU A 2 -1.77 6.71 3.10
CA LEU A 2 -2.07 5.40 3.71
C LEU A 2 -1.79 5.29 5.23
N HIS A 3 -0.70 5.87 5.74
CA HIS A 3 -0.35 5.77 7.16
C HIS A 3 -1.10 6.75 8.07
N GLU A 4 -1.30 8.00 7.60
CA GLU A 4 -1.71 9.13 8.44
C GLU A 4 -3.15 9.61 8.17
N VAL A 5 -3.74 9.23 7.03
CA VAL A 5 -5.06 9.73 6.57
C VAL A 5 -6.10 8.61 6.52
N CYS A 6 -5.71 7.40 6.12
CA CYS A 6 -6.61 6.25 6.15
C CYS A 6 -6.89 5.80 7.60
N LEU A 7 -8.15 5.46 7.90
CA LEU A 7 -8.56 4.85 9.16
C LEU A 7 -9.32 3.52 8.88
N PRO A 8 -8.79 2.36 9.32
CA PRO A 8 -7.51 2.16 9.99
C PRO A 8 -6.31 2.49 9.07
N SER A 9 -5.18 2.83 9.70
CA SER A 9 -3.91 3.03 8.99
C SER A 9 -3.53 1.79 8.17
N VAL A 10 -3.11 1.98 6.92
CA VAL A 10 -2.81 0.90 5.98
C VAL A 10 -1.31 0.84 5.71
N VAL A 11 -0.67 -0.28 6.04
CA VAL A 11 0.74 -0.54 5.68
C VAL A 11 0.77 -1.29 4.35
N HIS A 12 1.42 -0.75 3.33
CA HIS A 12 1.42 -1.33 1.97
C HIS A 12 2.17 -2.68 1.87
N ARG A 13 3.20 -2.90 2.68
CA ARG A 13 4.07 -4.11 2.77
C ARG A 13 4.85 -4.52 1.49
N ASN A 14 4.45 -4.09 0.30
CA ASN A 14 5.15 -4.39 -0.97
C ASN A 14 5.53 -3.09 -1.72
N PHE A 15 6.23 -2.17 -1.05
CA PHE A 15 6.60 -0.87 -1.63
C PHE A 15 7.89 -0.98 -2.44
N LYS A 16 7.78 -1.00 -3.78
CA LYS A 16 8.90 -1.11 -4.74
C LYS A 16 8.55 -0.44 -6.06
N SER A 17 9.55 -0.08 -6.86
CA SER A 17 9.35 0.62 -8.15
C SER A 17 8.43 -0.14 -9.11
N ALA A 18 8.53 -1.47 -9.15
CA ALA A 18 7.66 -2.32 -9.98
C ALA A 18 6.16 -2.21 -9.64
N ASN A 19 5.82 -1.67 -8.46
CA ASN A 19 4.44 -1.46 -8.02
C ASN A 19 4.00 0.01 -8.08
N ILE A 20 4.87 0.92 -8.55
CA ILE A 20 4.51 2.31 -8.84
C ILE A 20 4.25 2.40 -10.35
N LEU A 21 2.98 2.43 -10.72
CA LEU A 21 2.55 2.54 -12.11
C LEU A 21 2.51 4.01 -12.51
N LEU A 22 2.62 4.27 -13.81
CA LEU A 22 2.45 5.60 -14.38
C LEU A 22 1.18 5.60 -15.24
N ASP A 23 0.39 6.67 -15.15
CA ASP A 23 -0.68 6.93 -16.11
C ASP A 23 -0.14 7.60 -17.39
N ASP A 24 -1.03 7.94 -18.33
CA ASP A 24 -0.68 8.55 -19.62
C ASP A 24 0.01 9.92 -19.47
N GLU A 25 -0.17 10.58 -18.33
CA GLU A 25 0.43 11.87 -17.98
C GLU A 25 1.71 11.71 -17.15
N LEU A 26 2.17 10.46 -16.95
CA LEU A 26 3.32 10.08 -16.13
C LEU A 26 3.17 10.41 -14.64
N ASN A 27 1.94 10.50 -14.13
CA ASN A 27 1.72 10.61 -12.69
C ASN A 27 1.87 9.24 -12.02
N PRO A 28 2.51 9.16 -10.84
CA PRO A 28 2.70 7.91 -10.13
C PRO A 28 1.44 7.45 -9.39
N HIS A 29 1.06 6.19 -9.61
CA HIS A 29 -0.04 5.50 -8.93
C HIS A 29 0.47 4.24 -8.24
N LEU A 30 0.23 4.11 -6.94
CA LEU A 30 0.65 2.95 -6.18
C LEU A 30 -0.32 1.78 -6.39
N SER A 31 0.20 0.63 -6.80
CA SER A 31 -0.55 -0.60 -7.10
C SER A 31 -0.17 -1.74 -6.15
N ASP A 32 -0.92 -2.85 -6.20
CA ASP A 32 -0.65 -4.06 -5.41
C ASP A 32 -0.74 -3.86 -3.88
N CYS A 33 -1.70 -3.06 -3.43
CA CYS A 33 -2.06 -2.89 -2.01
C CYS A 33 -2.62 -4.19 -1.37
N GLY A 34 -2.76 -5.27 -2.14
CA GLY A 34 -3.78 -6.32 -1.97
C GLY A 34 -3.45 -7.50 -1.08
N LEU A 35 -2.25 -7.60 -0.49
CA LEU A 35 -1.90 -8.70 0.42
C LEU A 35 -1.71 -8.27 1.88
N ALA A 36 -1.70 -6.96 2.17
CA ALA A 36 -1.56 -6.45 3.53
C ALA A 36 -2.78 -6.71 4.42
N ALA A 37 -3.96 -6.88 3.84
CA ALA A 37 -5.23 -7.07 4.56
C ALA A 37 -5.54 -8.53 4.94
N LEU A 38 -4.88 -9.51 4.31
CA LEU A 38 -5.14 -10.94 4.52
C LEU A 38 -4.20 -11.60 5.53
N THR A 39 -3.13 -10.92 5.93
CA THR A 39 -2.32 -11.38 7.06
C THR A 39 -2.98 -10.89 8.36
N PRO A 40 -3.60 -11.76 9.19
CA PRO A 40 -3.99 -11.36 10.53
C PRO A 40 -2.76 -10.78 11.21
N ASN A 41 -2.92 -9.59 11.76
CA ASN A 41 -1.87 -8.84 12.41
C ASN A 41 -1.35 -9.64 13.62
N THR A 42 -0.37 -10.51 13.38
CA THR A 42 0.18 -11.42 14.40
C THR A 42 1.24 -10.71 15.27
N GLU A 43 1.44 -9.40 15.07
CA GLU A 43 2.41 -8.59 15.81
C GLU A 43 1.74 -7.56 16.72
N ARG A 44 0.79 -8.01 17.54
CA ARG A 44 0.44 -7.36 18.81
C ARG A 44 0.18 -8.43 19.89
N GLN A 45 1.25 -9.13 20.28
CA GLN A 45 1.38 -9.72 21.61
C GLN A 45 2.49 -8.97 22.36
#